data_AF-A0A6M4WM88-F1
#
_entry.id   AF-A0A6M4WM88-F1
#
_cell.length_a   1.000
_cell.length_b   1.000
_cell.length_c   1.000
_cell.angle_alpha   90.00
_cell.angle_beta   90.00
_cell.angle_gamma   90.00
#
_symmetry.space_group_name_H-M   'P 1'
#
loop_
_entity.id
_entity.type
_entity.pdbx_description
1 polymer ?
#
loop_
_entity_poly.entity_id
_entity_poly.type
_entity_poly.pdbx_seq_one_letter_code
_entity_poly.pdbx_strand_id
1 'polypeptide(L)'
;MTTARRPSPADLARRHAPQTAQAAPTAKPARRAKARPADPLPRRRTAYVARVLTVEESIAPGQLERHEHFRPFYRLGLTVSGMPAPARLVGHDLLWRAHHRTGRIDVADQPPAQALADTTGLSVPQVLVAVQVLHTRGWLVVKQLRRGEAFDLVIPGAVLETVRVLHSCRAN
;
A
#
# COMPACT_ATOMS: atom_id res chain seq x y z
N MET A 1 31.59 -19.64 24.99
CA MET A 1 30.61 -20.02 23.94
C MET A 1 29.30 -20.31 24.64
N THR A 2 28.35 -19.37 24.58
CA THR A 2 27.10 -19.42 25.35
C THR A 2 25.94 -19.38 24.36
N THR A 3 25.25 -20.50 24.18
CA THR A 3 24.12 -20.62 23.25
C THR A 3 22.87 -20.00 23.84
N ALA A 4 22.35 -18.96 23.18
CA ALA A 4 21.10 -18.31 23.58
C ALA A 4 19.91 -19.26 23.33
N ARG A 5 19.22 -19.65 24.41
CA ARG A 5 18.03 -20.51 24.37
C ARG A 5 16.83 -19.74 23.79
N ARG A 6 16.16 -20.30 22.79
CA ARG A 6 14.87 -19.80 22.30
C ARG A 6 13.77 -20.01 23.35
N PRO A 7 12.95 -19.00 23.67
CA PRO A 7 11.85 -19.14 24.62
C PRO A 7 10.75 -20.05 24.06
N SER A 8 10.12 -20.80 24.97
CA SER A 8 9.06 -21.77 24.70
C SER A 8 7.68 -21.11 24.85
N PRO A 9 6.62 -21.60 24.16
CA PRO A 9 5.25 -21.13 24.35
C PRO A 9 4.76 -21.13 25.81
N ALA A 10 5.33 -21.99 26.67
CA ALA A 10 5.03 -22.01 28.11
C ALA A 10 5.50 -20.75 28.86
N ASP A 11 6.47 -20.00 28.32
CA ASP A 11 6.99 -18.77 28.93
C ASP A 11 6.02 -17.58 28.79
N LEU A 12 5.06 -17.64 27.86
CA LEU A 12 4.06 -16.60 27.64
C LEU A 12 2.87 -16.69 28.61
N ALA A 13 2.55 -17.89 29.13
CA ALA A 13 1.39 -18.11 29.99
C ALA A 13 1.56 -17.56 31.42
N ARG A 14 2.79 -17.30 31.88
CA ARG A 14 3.06 -16.80 33.25
C ARG A 14 2.89 -15.29 33.44
N ARG A 15 2.60 -14.52 32.39
CA ARG A 15 2.47 -13.04 32.51
C ARG A 15 1.08 -12.57 32.94
N HIS A 16 0.11 -13.46 33.12
CA HIS A 16 -1.24 -13.12 33.54
C HIS A 16 -1.62 -13.80 34.85
N ALA A 17 -0.97 -13.41 35.95
CA ALA A 17 -1.52 -13.60 37.29
C ALA A 17 -1.97 -12.23 37.83
N PRO A 18 -3.18 -12.09 38.38
CA PRO A 18 -3.65 -10.83 38.94
C PRO A 18 -2.97 -10.57 40.29
N GLN A 19 -2.16 -9.52 40.37
CA GLN A 19 -1.62 -9.03 41.65
C GLN A 19 -2.68 -8.20 42.38
N THR A 20 -3.10 -8.73 43.53
CA THR A 20 -3.87 -8.05 44.57
C THR A 20 -3.02 -7.02 45.32
N ALA A 21 -3.61 -5.82 45.47
CA ALA A 21 -3.53 -4.86 46.58
C ALA A 21 -2.19 -4.27 47.05
N GLN A 22 -2.05 -2.94 46.90
CA GLN A 22 -1.44 -1.93 47.81
C GLN A 22 -1.35 -0.60 47.02
N ALA A 23 -1.52 0.62 47.52
CA ALA A 23 -1.84 1.23 48.81
C ALA A 23 -2.40 2.64 48.50
N ALA A 24 -3.20 3.21 49.40
CA ALA A 24 -3.87 4.49 49.19
C ALA A 24 -2.90 5.70 49.13
N PRO A 25 -3.01 6.60 48.12
CA PRO A 25 -2.36 7.91 48.17
C PRO A 25 -3.29 8.97 48.80
N THR A 26 -2.75 9.67 49.78
CA THR A 26 -3.29 10.88 50.41
C THR A 26 -3.72 11.93 49.38
N ALA A 27 -4.96 12.41 49.53
CA ALA A 27 -5.59 13.40 48.66
C ALA A 27 -4.90 14.77 48.74
N LYS A 28 -4.41 15.24 47.59
CA LYS A 28 -3.95 16.63 47.36
C LYS A 28 -5.14 17.42 46.78
N PRO A 29 -5.40 18.67 47.19
CA PRO A 29 -6.63 19.38 46.81
C PRO A 29 -6.72 19.57 45.29
N ALA A 30 -7.90 19.25 44.75
CA ALA A 30 -8.21 19.26 43.34
C ALA A 30 -8.07 20.67 42.74
N ARG A 31 -7.09 20.83 41.86
CA ARG A 31 -6.97 22.00 40.98
C ARG A 31 -8.12 21.94 39.99
N ARG A 32 -9.05 22.89 40.09
CA ARG A 32 -10.24 23.06 39.24
C ARG A 32 -9.87 22.87 37.76
N ALA A 33 -10.28 21.74 37.17
CA ALA A 33 -10.05 21.46 35.77
C ALA A 33 -10.81 22.48 34.92
N LYS A 34 -10.08 23.31 34.15
CA LYS A 34 -10.68 24.08 33.07
C LYS A 34 -11.28 23.08 32.08
N ALA A 35 -12.57 23.23 31.79
CA ALA A 35 -13.26 22.45 30.77
C ALA A 35 -12.47 22.51 29.46
N ARG A 36 -11.96 21.36 29.02
CA ARG A 36 -11.36 21.20 27.70
C ARG A 36 -12.47 21.46 26.68
N PRO A 37 -12.30 22.38 25.71
CA PRO A 37 -13.29 22.55 24.66
C PRO A 37 -13.50 21.19 23.98
N ALA A 38 -14.77 20.84 23.78
CA ALA A 38 -15.16 19.59 23.13
C ALA A 38 -14.35 19.41 21.85
N ASP A 39 -13.68 18.27 21.71
CA ASP A 39 -13.01 17.93 20.45
C ASP A 39 -14.07 18.02 19.34
N PRO A 40 -13.81 18.74 18.23
CA PRO A 40 -14.79 18.85 17.16
C PRO A 40 -15.15 17.46 16.67
N LEU A 41 -16.46 17.18 16.63
CA LEU A 41 -17.02 15.93 16.11
C LEU A 41 -16.32 15.55 14.80
N PRO A 42 -15.98 14.27 14.58
CA PRO A 42 -15.32 13.86 13.36
C PRO A 42 -16.17 14.30 12.17
N ARG A 43 -15.62 15.20 11.34
CA ARG A 43 -16.29 15.65 10.12
C ARG A 43 -16.58 14.41 9.27
N ARG A 44 -17.87 14.10 9.10
CA ARG A 44 -18.34 13.01 8.25
C ARG A 44 -17.74 13.23 6.87
N ARG A 45 -16.84 12.34 6.44
CA ARG A 45 -16.23 12.43 5.11
C ARG A 45 -17.35 12.21 4.10
N THR A 46 -17.56 13.19 3.23
CA THR A 46 -18.50 13.08 2.12
C THR A 46 -18.09 11.87 1.27
N ALA A 47 -19.04 11.00 0.94
CA ALA A 47 -18.78 9.83 0.10
C ALA A 47 -18.26 10.28 -1.27
N TYR A 48 -17.25 9.59 -1.79
CA TYR A 48 -16.70 9.89 -3.11
C TYR A 48 -17.69 9.46 -4.20
N VAL A 49 -17.95 10.33 -5.17
CA VAL A 49 -18.78 10.03 -6.34
C VAL A 49 -17.85 9.85 -7.53
N ALA A 50 -17.88 8.65 -8.13
CA ALA A 50 -17.07 8.34 -9.30
C ALA A 50 -17.39 9.29 -10.46
N ARG A 51 -16.35 9.75 -11.15
CA ARG A 51 -16.48 10.55 -12.36
C ARG A 51 -16.84 9.65 -13.54
N VAL A 52 -17.66 10.17 -14.45
CA VAL A 52 -17.86 9.55 -15.76
C VAL A 52 -16.63 9.89 -16.60
N LEU A 53 -15.90 8.85 -17.02
CA LEU A 53 -14.71 8.99 -17.86
C LEU A 53 -15.06 8.71 -19.31
N THR A 54 -14.39 9.41 -20.22
CA THR A 54 -14.33 9.03 -21.63
C THR A 54 -13.51 7.75 -21.81
N VAL A 55 -13.63 7.09 -22.97
CA VAL A 55 -12.84 5.89 -23.28
C VAL A 55 -11.33 6.18 -23.21
N GLU A 56 -10.90 7.33 -23.71
CA GLU A 56 -9.50 7.75 -23.64
C GLU A 56 -9.01 7.93 -22.20
N GLU A 57 -9.78 8.63 -21.36
CA GLU A 57 -9.46 8.81 -19.94
C GLU A 57 -9.48 7.50 -19.15
N SER A 58 -10.28 6.52 -19.59
CA SER A 58 -10.40 5.23 -18.91
C SER A 58 -9.10 4.41 -18.96
N ILE A 59 -8.35 4.53 -20.07
CA ILE A 59 -7.09 3.84 -20.33
C ILE A 59 -5.86 4.70 -20.02
N ALA A 60 -6.02 6.03 -20.00
CA ALA A 60 -4.95 6.95 -19.66
C ALA A 60 -4.48 6.79 -18.20
N PRO A 61 -3.24 7.18 -17.89
CA PRO A 61 -2.76 7.28 -16.51
C PRO A 61 -3.68 8.18 -15.66
N GLY A 62 -4.25 7.62 -14.61
CA GLY A 62 -5.04 8.36 -13.65
C GLY A 62 -4.19 9.37 -12.87
N GLN A 63 -4.77 10.55 -12.61
CA GLN A 63 -4.11 11.59 -11.83
C GLN A 63 -4.54 11.52 -10.37
N LEU A 64 -3.59 11.29 -9.48
CA LEU A 64 -3.80 11.31 -8.03
C LEU A 64 -3.93 12.76 -7.54
N GLU A 65 -4.82 12.96 -6.57
CA GLU A 65 -4.93 14.23 -5.85
C GLU A 65 -3.77 14.42 -4.87
N ARG A 66 -3.51 15.66 -4.46
CA ARG A 66 -2.36 16.02 -3.60
C ARG A 66 -2.27 15.25 -2.28
N HIS A 67 -3.41 14.78 -1.78
CA HIS A 67 -3.52 14.07 -0.50
C HIS A 67 -3.53 12.54 -0.67
N GLU A 68 -3.67 12.05 -1.90
CA GLU A 68 -3.69 10.63 -2.21
C GLU A 68 -2.26 10.08 -2.30
N HIS A 69 -2.08 8.85 -1.84
CA HIS A 69 -0.80 8.16 -1.91
C HIS A 69 -0.90 7.03 -2.93
N PHE A 70 0.06 6.99 -3.86
CA PHE A 70 0.08 6.01 -4.94
C PHE A 70 0.06 4.57 -4.44
N ARG A 71 0.92 4.24 -3.46
CA ARG A 71 1.10 2.85 -3.02
C ARG A 71 -0.19 2.13 -2.57
N PRO A 72 -1.00 2.68 -1.65
CA PRO A 72 -2.26 2.03 -1.26
C PRO A 72 -3.26 1.93 -2.41
N PHE A 73 -3.32 2.95 -3.26
CA PHE A 73 -4.25 2.99 -4.40
C PHE A 73 -3.89 1.95 -5.46
N TYR A 74 -2.60 1.86 -5.82
CA TYR A 74 -2.10 0.88 -6.76
C TYR A 74 -2.33 -0.54 -6.26
N ARG A 75 -2.05 -0.81 -4.97
CA ARG A 75 -2.28 -2.15 -4.38
C ARG A 75 -3.75 -2.55 -4.42
N LEU A 76 -4.66 -1.63 -4.09
CA LEU A 76 -6.10 -1.91 -4.14
C LEU A 76 -6.55 -2.08 -5.60
N GLY A 77 -6.05 -1.22 -6.49
CA GLY A 77 -6.29 -1.29 -7.93
C GLY A 77 -5.89 -2.63 -8.53
N LEU A 78 -4.67 -3.11 -8.25
CA LEU A 78 -4.20 -4.44 -8.68
C LEU A 78 -5.17 -5.54 -8.26
N THR A 79 -5.69 -5.45 -7.03
CA THR A 79 -6.60 -6.45 -6.45
C THR A 79 -7.91 -6.52 -7.23
N VAL A 80 -8.47 -5.37 -7.64
CA VAL A 80 -9.78 -5.28 -8.32
C VAL A 80 -9.70 -5.29 -9.85
N SER A 81 -8.50 -5.17 -10.43
CA SER A 81 -8.26 -5.06 -11.88
C SER A 81 -8.57 -6.30 -12.72
N GLY A 82 -8.89 -7.45 -12.11
CA GLY A 82 -9.02 -8.72 -12.83
C GLY A 82 -7.73 -9.17 -13.54
N MET A 83 -6.55 -8.67 -13.14
CA MET A 83 -5.29 -9.08 -13.74
C MET A 83 -4.90 -10.52 -13.39
N PRO A 84 -4.20 -11.23 -14.30
CA PRO A 84 -3.65 -12.55 -14.01
C PRO A 84 -2.77 -12.54 -12.76
N ALA A 85 -2.76 -13.63 -12.01
CA ALA A 85 -1.99 -13.73 -10.77
C ALA A 85 -0.48 -13.43 -10.95
N PRO A 86 0.21 -13.90 -12.01
CA PRO A 86 1.62 -13.57 -12.25
C PRO A 86 1.86 -12.07 -12.45
N ALA A 87 0.96 -11.39 -13.19
CA ALA A 87 1.05 -9.94 -13.42
C ALA A 87 0.85 -9.15 -12.12
N ARG A 88 -0.11 -9.55 -11.27
CA ARG A 88 -0.29 -8.94 -9.95
C ARG A 88 0.92 -9.13 -9.05
N LEU A 89 1.53 -10.32 -9.08
CA LEU A 89 2.72 -10.63 -8.27
C LEU A 89 3.90 -9.75 -8.66
N VAL A 90 4.21 -9.66 -9.97
CA VAL A 90 5.25 -8.76 -10.50
C VAL A 90 4.92 -7.30 -10.19
N GLY A 91 3.66 -6.88 -10.34
CA GLY A 91 3.22 -5.53 -9.99
C GLY A 91 3.42 -5.21 -8.51
N HIS A 92 3.23 -6.17 -7.61
CA HIS A 92 3.53 -6.01 -6.19
C HIS A 92 5.04 -5.91 -5.90
N ASP A 93 5.89 -6.69 -6.56
CA ASP A 93 7.35 -6.57 -6.40
C ASP A 93 7.83 -5.18 -6.85
N LEU A 94 7.41 -4.74 -8.05
CA LEU A 94 7.73 -3.42 -8.57
C LEU A 94 7.23 -2.30 -7.64
N LEU A 95 6.05 -2.49 -7.00
CA LEU A 95 5.50 -1.52 -6.05
C LEU A 95 6.38 -1.31 -4.81
N TRP A 96 7.11 -2.34 -4.37
CA TRP A 96 8.04 -2.21 -3.25
C TRP A 96 9.22 -1.30 -3.56
N ARG A 97 9.67 -1.32 -4.83
CA ARG A 97 10.76 -0.49 -5.37
C ARG A 97 10.29 0.92 -5.73
N ALA A 98 9.00 1.06 -6.06
CA ALA A 98 8.44 2.34 -6.48
C ALA A 98 8.27 3.34 -5.32
N HIS A 99 8.47 4.61 -5.66
CA HIS A 99 8.25 5.74 -4.77
C HIS A 99 6.78 5.82 -4.34
N HIS A 100 6.57 5.90 -3.02
CA HIS A 100 5.27 5.73 -2.38
C HIS A 100 4.16 6.71 -2.83
N ARG A 101 4.52 7.91 -3.31
CA ARG A 101 3.56 8.92 -3.80
C ARG A 101 3.39 8.98 -5.31
N THR A 102 4.39 8.57 -6.08
CA THR A 102 4.43 8.85 -7.52
C THR A 102 4.42 7.60 -8.38
N GLY A 103 4.70 6.42 -7.81
CA GLY A 103 4.81 5.18 -8.58
C GLY A 103 6.07 5.07 -9.44
N ARG A 104 6.95 6.09 -9.43
CA ARG A 104 8.21 6.07 -10.16
C ARG A 104 9.22 5.15 -9.50
N ILE A 105 10.01 4.44 -10.30
CA ILE A 105 11.13 3.63 -9.82
C ILE A 105 12.41 4.32 -10.26
N ASP A 106 13.29 4.64 -9.30
CA ASP A 106 14.55 5.29 -9.60
C ASP A 106 15.40 4.40 -10.50
N VAL A 107 16.21 5.01 -11.39
CA VAL A 107 16.98 4.26 -12.40
C VAL A 107 17.92 3.23 -11.76
N ALA A 108 18.45 3.53 -10.56
CA ALA A 108 19.30 2.62 -9.81
C ALA A 108 18.54 1.41 -9.22
N ASP A 109 17.22 1.53 -9.04
CA ASP A 109 16.35 0.52 -8.45
C ASP A 109 15.56 -0.29 -9.49
N GLN A 110 15.80 -0.03 -10.79
CA GLN A 110 15.18 -0.76 -11.89
C GLN A 110 15.63 -2.23 -11.86
N PRO A 111 14.73 -3.19 -11.62
CA PRO A 111 15.13 -4.57 -11.47
C PRO A 111 15.35 -5.23 -12.84
N PRO A 112 16.43 -5.99 -13.05
CA PRO A 112 16.53 -6.85 -14.21
C PRO A 112 15.47 -7.97 -14.12
N ALA A 113 15.08 -8.54 -15.27
CA ALA A 113 14.08 -9.60 -15.32
C ALA A 113 14.44 -10.82 -14.46
N GLN A 114 15.74 -11.14 -14.35
CA GLN A 114 16.23 -12.21 -13.47
C GLN A 114 15.93 -11.91 -11.99
N ALA A 115 16.16 -10.68 -11.52
CA ALA A 115 15.89 -10.34 -10.13
C ALA A 115 14.39 -10.41 -9.81
N LEU A 116 13.52 -10.01 -10.76
CA LEU A 116 12.07 -10.19 -10.62
C LEU A 116 11.68 -11.67 -10.58
N ALA A 117 12.31 -12.51 -11.39
CA ALA A 117 12.09 -13.95 -11.40
C ALA A 117 12.44 -14.55 -10.03
N ASP A 118 13.59 -14.18 -9.49
CA ASP A 118 14.09 -14.66 -8.20
C ASP A 118 13.16 -14.25 -7.04
N THR A 119 12.65 -13.01 -7.02
CA THR A 119 11.77 -12.54 -5.94
C THR A 119 10.34 -13.07 -6.04
N THR A 120 9.84 -13.28 -7.26
CA THR A 120 8.46 -13.73 -7.49
C THR A 120 8.33 -15.26 -7.59
N GLY A 121 9.45 -15.99 -7.71
CA GLY A 121 9.46 -17.43 -7.96
C GLY A 121 8.94 -17.82 -9.35
N LEU A 122 8.84 -16.86 -10.27
CA LEU A 122 8.44 -17.07 -11.67
C LEU A 122 9.68 -17.36 -12.52
N SER A 123 9.49 -18.01 -13.67
CA SER A 123 10.56 -18.08 -14.66
C SER A 123 10.74 -16.72 -15.37
N VAL A 124 11.94 -16.44 -15.89
CA VAL A 124 12.20 -15.19 -16.64
C VAL A 124 11.19 -14.97 -17.79
N PRO A 125 10.83 -15.98 -18.61
CA PRO A 125 9.78 -15.80 -19.61
C PRO A 125 8.42 -15.42 -19.03
N GLN A 126 8.03 -16.00 -17.88
CA GLN A 126 6.78 -15.64 -17.20
C GLN A 126 6.81 -14.20 -16.68
N VAL A 127 7.95 -13.74 -16.18
CA VAL A 127 8.14 -12.35 -15.78
C VAL A 127 7.99 -11.41 -16.97
N LEU A 128 8.63 -11.70 -18.10
CA LEU A 128 8.53 -10.86 -19.30
C LEU A 128 7.08 -10.76 -19.80
N VAL A 129 6.35 -11.89 -19.81
CA VAL A 129 4.91 -11.89 -20.15
C VAL A 129 4.10 -11.08 -19.12
N ALA A 130 4.38 -11.23 -17.82
CA ALA A 130 3.71 -10.48 -16.77
C ALA A 130 3.94 -8.96 -16.89
N VAL A 131 5.18 -8.53 -17.16
CA VAL A 131 5.55 -7.14 -17.44
C VAL A 131 4.81 -6.63 -18.68
N GLN A 132 4.75 -7.42 -19.75
CA GLN A 132 4.01 -7.06 -20.97
C GLN A 132 2.50 -6.93 -20.70
N VAL A 133 1.91 -7.79 -19.86
CA VAL A 133 0.52 -7.69 -19.44
C VAL A 133 0.27 -6.40 -18.64
N LEU A 134 1.17 -6.04 -17.73
CA LEU A 134 1.07 -4.78 -16.98
C LEU A 134 1.16 -3.58 -17.92
N HIS A 135 2.09 -3.58 -18.88
CA HIS A 135 2.25 -2.51 -19.86
C HIS A 135 1.04 -2.39 -20.78
N THR A 136 0.61 -3.48 -21.42
CA THR A 136 -0.53 -3.47 -22.35
C THR A 136 -1.87 -3.10 -21.70
N ARG A 137 -2.01 -3.34 -20.39
CA ARG A 137 -3.19 -2.93 -19.61
C ARG A 137 -3.05 -1.55 -18.95
N GLY A 138 -1.99 -0.79 -19.24
CA GLY A 138 -1.81 0.57 -18.74
C GLY A 138 -1.38 0.68 -17.26
N TRP A 139 -0.89 -0.40 -16.66
CA TRP A 139 -0.39 -0.44 -15.27
C TRP A 139 1.09 -0.11 -15.13
N LEU A 140 1.78 -0.04 -16.28
CA LEU A 140 3.21 0.17 -16.38
C LEU A 140 3.48 1.06 -17.59
N VAL A 141 4.38 2.02 -17.43
CA VAL A 141 4.97 2.76 -18.54
C VAL A 141 6.41 2.27 -18.69
N VAL A 142 6.73 1.79 -19.89
CA VAL A 142 8.09 1.35 -20.25
C VAL A 142 8.78 2.49 -20.97
N LYS A 143 9.94 2.90 -20.46
CA LYS A 143 10.79 3.93 -21.06
C LYS A 143 12.10 3.29 -21.51
N GLN A 144 12.51 3.57 -22.75
CA GLN A 144 13.81 3.15 -23.23
C GLN A 144 14.89 4.10 -22.68
N LEU A 145 15.88 3.54 -22.00
CA LEU A 145 17.08 4.22 -21.52
C LEU A 145 18.29 3.81 -22.36
N ARG A 146 19.36 4.59 -22.29
CA ARG A 146 20.65 4.24 -22.93
C ARG A 146 21.23 2.90 -22.44
N ARG A 147 20.78 2.40 -21.28
CA ARG A 147 21.25 1.17 -20.64
C ARG A 147 20.11 0.20 -20.31
N GLY A 148 19.11 0.10 -21.19
CA GLY A 148 18.01 -0.86 -21.04
C GLY A 148 16.66 -0.17 -20.83
N GLU A 149 15.73 -0.84 -20.16
CA GLU A 149 14.37 -0.35 -19.96
C GLU A 149 14.18 0.18 -18.53
N ALA A 150 13.37 1.22 -18.39
CA ALA A 150 12.90 1.71 -17.10
C ALA A 150 11.39 1.57 -17.01
N PHE A 151 10.94 1.15 -15.85
CA PHE A 151 9.55 0.91 -15.53
C PHE A 151 9.04 1.97 -14.55
N ASP A 152 7.93 2.61 -14.89
CA ASP A 152 7.16 3.46 -13.97
C ASP A 152 5.78 2.85 -13.77
N LEU A 153 5.33 2.75 -12.52
CA LEU A 153 4.00 2.23 -12.21
C LEU A 153 2.93 3.29 -12.45
N VAL A 154 1.80 2.85 -13.00
CA VAL A 154 0.63 3.70 -13.29
C VAL A 154 -0.65 3.01 -12.84
N ILE A 155 -1.65 3.81 -12.45
CA ILE A 155 -3.01 3.33 -12.20
C ILE A 155 -3.88 3.82 -13.35
N PRO A 156 -4.51 2.96 -14.16
CA PRO A 156 -5.45 3.40 -15.19
C PRO A 156 -6.60 4.23 -14.60
N GLY A 157 -7.04 5.27 -15.31
CA GLY A 157 -8.04 6.22 -14.83
C GLY A 157 -9.34 5.55 -14.35
N ALA A 158 -9.88 4.61 -15.11
CA ALA A 158 -11.09 3.87 -14.71
C ALA A 158 -10.91 3.08 -13.42
N VAL A 159 -9.72 2.52 -13.21
CA VAL A 159 -9.42 1.76 -11.99
C VAL A 159 -9.21 2.70 -10.82
N LEU A 160 -8.59 3.86 -11.04
CA LEU A 160 -8.42 4.88 -10.02
C LEU A 160 -9.77 5.36 -9.45
N GLU A 161 -10.75 5.62 -10.30
CA GLU A 161 -12.11 6.00 -9.88
C GLU A 161 -12.77 4.89 -9.03
N THR A 162 -12.64 3.63 -9.45
CA THR A 162 -13.14 2.48 -8.69
C THR A 162 -12.47 2.40 -7.31
N VAL A 163 -11.14 2.58 -7.27
CA VAL A 163 -10.35 2.56 -6.04
C VAL A 163 -10.76 3.70 -5.10
N ARG A 164 -11.03 4.91 -5.61
CA ARG A 164 -11.50 6.05 -4.82
C ARG A 164 -12.83 5.77 -4.14
N VAL A 165 -13.79 5.18 -4.88
CA VAL A 165 -15.08 4.75 -4.32
C VAL A 165 -14.84 3.77 -3.16
N LEU A 166 -14.07 2.70 -3.40
CA LEU A 166 -13.78 1.68 -2.39
C LEU A 166 -13.05 2.25 -1.16
N HIS A 167 -12.12 3.18 -1.37
CA HIS A 167 -11.39 3.82 -0.29
C HIS A 167 -12.29 4.73 0.55
N SER A 168 -13.28 5.39 -0.07
CA SER A 168 -14.26 6.22 0.64
C SER A 168 -15.24 5.38 1.48
N CYS A 169 -15.63 4.19 1.00
CA CYS A 169 -16.46 3.26 1.78
C CYS A 169 -15.74 2.70 3.01
N ARG A 170 -14.41 2.51 2.92
CA ARG A 170 -13.61 1.92 4.01
C ARG A 170 -13.19 2.92 5.10
N ALA A 171 -13.33 4.23 4.81
CA ALA A 171 -12.99 5.31 5.71
C ALA A 171 -14.20 5.83 6.53
N ASN A 172 -15.38 5.29 6.29
CA ASN A 172 -16.63 5.54 7.01
C ASN A 172 -16.95 4.36 7.93
#